data_AF-A0A927MF71-F1
#
_entry.id   AF-A0A927MF71-F1
#
_cell.length_a   1.000
_cell.length_b   1.000
_cell.length_c   1.000
_cell.angle_alpha   90.00
_cell.angle_beta   90.00
_cell.angle_gamma   90.00
#
_symmetry.space_group_name_H-M   'P 1'
#
loop_
_entity.id
_entity.type
_entity.pdbx_description
1 polymer ?
#
loop_
_entity_poly.entity_id
_entity_poly.type
_entity_poly.pdbx_seq_one_letter_code
_entity_poly.pdbx_strand_id
1 'polypeptide(L)'
;MKIIGNQVLVDSLQNLMQNKKKESEKNLGFMGSSLNQQLNETSSNSATSYIAEKMLDDMIVDRIAKKIARGEIITGEEKEKIRAINPEKLRKAEEVNKQRQEIGQRLRNAKTREEAQTIISNEKSSAIAIIDKGDAEYGELLLEAVNKEATDYYKKNRIQSTKLPSESVKGRPHLFDIKL
;
A
#
# COMPACT_ATOMS: atom_id res chain seq x y z
N MET A 1 -48.72 17.13 26.24
CA MET A 1 -48.92 15.72 25.79
C MET A 1 -47.58 15.02 25.83
N LYS A 2 -47.41 13.99 26.66
CA LYS A 2 -46.17 13.22 26.75
C LYS A 2 -46.17 12.17 25.63
N ILE A 3 -45.14 12.20 24.78
CA ILE A 3 -44.94 11.23 23.71
C ILE A 3 -44.55 9.92 24.38
N ILE A 4 -45.49 8.97 24.45
CA ILE A 4 -45.25 7.60 24.91
C ILE A 4 -44.53 6.87 23.76
N GLY A 5 -43.25 7.17 23.62
CA GLY A 5 -42.35 6.58 22.65
C GLY A 5 -41.79 5.25 23.15
N ASN A 6 -42.57 4.19 22.94
CA ASN A 6 -42.10 2.85 22.60
C ASN A 6 -40.97 2.22 23.46
N GLN A 7 -41.20 2.10 24.77
CA GLN A 7 -40.37 1.28 25.67
C GLN A 7 -40.16 -0.16 25.14
N VAL A 8 -41.18 -0.71 24.47
CA VAL A 8 -41.15 -2.04 23.84
C VAL A 8 -40.06 -2.18 22.76
N LEU A 9 -39.77 -1.10 22.01
CA LEU A 9 -38.68 -1.12 21.02
C LEU A 9 -37.31 -1.06 21.68
N VAL A 10 -37.18 -0.32 22.78
CA VAL A 10 -35.92 -0.22 23.54
C VAL A 10 -35.58 -1.57 24.18
N ASP A 11 -36.58 -2.23 24.77
CA ASP A 11 -36.42 -3.54 25.39
C ASP A 11 -36.12 -4.64 24.34
N SER A 12 -36.71 -4.53 23.15
CA SER A 12 -36.42 -5.43 22.02
C SER A 12 -34.99 -5.26 21.49
N LEU A 13 -34.50 -4.03 21.41
CA LEU A 13 -33.12 -3.74 21.01
C LEU A 13 -32.10 -4.19 22.07
N GLN A 14 -32.42 -4.04 23.36
CA GLN A 14 -31.57 -4.55 24.44
C GLN A 14 -31.48 -6.08 24.44
N ASN A 15 -32.61 -6.78 24.22
CA ASN A 15 -32.59 -8.24 24.11
C ASN A 15 -31.81 -8.72 22.87
N LEU A 16 -31.89 -8.02 21.75
CA LEU A 16 -31.11 -8.34 20.55
C LEU A 16 -29.61 -8.14 20.76
N MET A 17 -29.22 -7.08 21.48
CA MET A 17 -27.82 -6.81 21.85
C MET A 17 -27.27 -7.84 22.84
N GLN A 18 -28.07 -8.27 23.82
CA GLN A 18 -27.67 -9.31 24.77
C GLN A 18 -27.55 -10.69 24.12
N ASN A 19 -28.44 -11.03 23.18
CA ASN A 19 -28.35 -12.28 22.43
C ASN A 19 -27.13 -12.33 21.50
N LYS A 20 -26.82 -11.22 20.79
CA LYS A 20 -25.58 -11.15 19.99
C LYS A 20 -24.31 -11.23 20.83
N LYS A 21 -24.32 -10.65 22.04
CA LYS A 21 -23.17 -10.74 22.96
C LYS A 21 -22.98 -12.17 23.47
N LYS A 22 -24.06 -12.88 23.83
CA LYS A 22 -24.01 -14.31 24.22
C LYS A 22 -23.62 -15.23 23.06
N GLU A 23 -24.01 -14.94 21.82
CA GLU A 23 -23.53 -15.69 20.64
C GLU A 23 -22.05 -15.45 20.37
N SER A 24 -21.57 -14.20 20.53
CA SER A 24 -20.14 -13.90 20.40
C SER A 24 -19.32 -14.59 21.50
N GLU A 25 -19.81 -14.65 22.75
CA GLU A 25 -19.13 -15.31 23.86
C GLU A 25 -19.21 -16.85 23.78
N LYS A 26 -20.30 -17.43 23.23
CA LYS A 26 -20.36 -18.87 22.93
C LYS A 26 -19.47 -19.28 21.76
N ASN A 27 -19.33 -18.44 20.73
CA ASN A 27 -18.40 -18.71 19.62
C ASN A 27 -16.93 -18.41 19.98
N LEU A 28 -16.65 -17.47 20.88
CA LEU A 28 -15.30 -17.28 21.43
C LEU A 28 -14.91 -18.33 22.49
N GLY A 29 -15.90 -18.92 23.19
CA GLY A 29 -15.68 -19.99 24.18
C GLY A 29 -15.50 -21.38 23.58
N PHE A 30 -15.96 -21.63 22.35
CA PHE A 30 -15.86 -22.95 21.69
C PHE A 30 -14.61 -23.11 20.81
N MET A 31 -13.80 -22.06 20.65
CA MET A 31 -12.58 -22.06 19.85
C MET A 31 -11.30 -21.80 20.67
N GLY A 32 -11.44 -21.61 21.99
CA GLY A 32 -10.33 -21.32 22.91
C GLY A 32 -9.88 -22.47 23.81
N SER A 33 -10.54 -23.64 23.77
CA SER A 33 -10.30 -24.73 24.74
C SER A 33 -9.90 -26.07 24.13
N SER A 34 -9.90 -26.20 22.80
CA SER A 34 -9.41 -27.41 22.10
C SER A 34 -7.98 -27.26 21.54
N LEU A 35 -7.35 -26.10 21.72
CA LEU A 35 -6.04 -25.76 21.11
C LEU A 35 -4.88 -25.83 22.11
N ASN A 36 -5.15 -26.02 23.41
CA ASN A 36 -4.12 -26.13 24.46
C ASN A 36 -3.86 -27.56 24.95
N GLN A 37 -4.48 -28.57 24.33
CA GLN A 37 -4.26 -29.98 24.67
C GLN A 37 -3.68 -30.79 23.49
N GLN A 38 -3.04 -30.09 22.55
CA GLN A 38 -2.32 -30.67 21.39
C GLN A 38 -1.00 -29.95 21.09
N LEU A 39 -0.41 -29.25 22.07
CA LEU A 39 0.89 -28.60 21.95
C LEU A 39 2.04 -29.35 22.64
N ASN A 40 1.75 -30.50 23.26
CA ASN A 40 2.74 -31.44 23.74
C ASN A 40 2.37 -32.80 23.13
N GLU A 41 3.36 -33.48 22.54
CA GLU A 41 3.23 -34.77 21.83
C GLU A 41 2.94 -34.67 20.33
N THR A 42 3.90 -34.17 19.55
CA THR A 42 4.68 -35.00 18.61
C THR A 42 5.66 -34.14 17.83
N SER A 43 6.96 -34.42 17.97
CA SER A 43 7.88 -34.21 16.86
C SER A 43 7.28 -34.86 15.62
N SER A 44 7.24 -34.15 14.48
CA SER A 44 6.74 -34.58 13.17
C SER A 44 5.36 -34.04 12.78
N ASN A 45 5.40 -32.87 12.14
CA ASN A 45 5.16 -32.87 10.70
C ASN A 45 6.29 -32.06 10.06
N SER A 46 7.39 -32.72 9.66
CA SER A 46 8.52 -32.03 9.02
C SER A 46 8.04 -31.18 7.82
N ALA A 47 7.04 -31.67 7.08
CA ALA A 47 6.36 -30.96 5.99
C ALA A 47 5.77 -29.60 6.41
N THR A 48 5.13 -29.49 7.58
CA THR A 48 4.53 -28.22 8.02
C THR A 48 5.60 -27.20 8.43
N SER A 49 6.71 -27.66 9.00
CA SER A 49 7.88 -26.81 9.30
C SER A 49 8.53 -26.28 8.01
N TYR A 50 8.73 -27.15 7.01
CA TYR A 50 9.31 -26.75 5.72
C TYR A 50 8.42 -25.78 4.94
N ILE A 51 7.10 -25.98 4.95
CA ILE A 51 6.16 -25.06 4.31
C ILE A 51 6.22 -23.69 4.99
N ALA A 52 6.21 -23.65 6.32
CA ALA A 52 6.30 -22.39 7.06
C ALA A 52 7.62 -21.65 6.81
N GLU A 53 8.74 -22.37 6.77
CA GLU A 53 10.06 -21.80 6.48
C GLU A 53 10.14 -21.25 5.04
N LYS A 54 9.65 -22.01 4.06
CA LYS A 54 9.61 -21.56 2.67
C LYS A 54 8.72 -20.32 2.49
N MET A 55 7.55 -20.29 3.11
CA MET A 55 6.66 -19.12 3.06
C MET A 55 7.34 -17.89 3.67
N LEU A 56 8.10 -18.06 4.75
CA LEU A 56 8.85 -16.96 5.35
C LEU A 56 9.94 -16.44 4.41
N ASP A 57 10.70 -17.33 3.78
CA ASP A 57 11.71 -16.97 2.80
C ASP A 57 11.10 -16.25 1.59
N ASP A 58 9.98 -16.74 1.05
CA ASP A 58 9.24 -16.10 -0.05
C ASP A 58 8.77 -14.69 0.35
N MET A 59 8.24 -14.51 1.57
CA MET A 59 7.84 -13.20 2.09
C MET A 59 9.01 -12.21 2.25
N ILE A 60 10.17 -12.70 2.71
CA ILE A 60 11.38 -11.89 2.86
C ILE A 60 11.90 -11.47 1.49
N VAL A 61 11.99 -12.42 0.55
CA VAL A 61 12.39 -12.20 -0.83
C VAL A 61 11.48 -11.18 -1.52
N ASP A 62 10.17 -11.32 -1.37
CA ASP A 62 9.18 -10.38 -1.92
C ASP A 62 9.35 -8.97 -1.37
N ARG A 63 9.59 -8.85 -0.06
CA ARG A 63 9.82 -7.56 0.59
C ARG A 63 11.07 -6.90 0.02
N ILE A 64 12.18 -7.64 -0.06
CA ILE A 64 13.46 -7.13 -0.57
C ILE A 64 13.32 -6.73 -2.04
N ALA A 65 12.70 -7.57 -2.87
CA ALA A 65 12.46 -7.27 -4.28
C ALA A 65 11.65 -5.98 -4.47
N LYS A 66 10.59 -5.78 -3.69
CA LYS A 66 9.80 -4.53 -3.71
C LYS A 66 10.61 -3.31 -3.26
N LYS A 67 11.47 -3.44 -2.23
CA LYS A 67 12.40 -2.35 -1.83
C LYS A 67 13.31 -1.96 -2.99
N ILE A 68 13.90 -2.95 -3.67
CA ILE A 68 14.79 -2.72 -4.82
C ILE A 68 14.02 -2.03 -5.95
N ALA A 69 12.84 -2.54 -6.32
CA ALA A 69 12.00 -1.98 -7.38
C ALA A 69 11.64 -0.50 -7.10
N ARG A 70 11.37 -0.14 -5.85
CA ARG A 70 11.13 1.25 -5.42
C ARG A 70 12.39 2.12 -5.37
N GLY A 71 13.57 1.53 -5.51
CA GLY A 71 14.87 2.20 -5.39
C GLY A 71 15.24 2.58 -3.94
N GLU A 72 14.72 1.84 -2.96
CA GLU A 72 15.09 2.00 -1.57
C GLU A 72 16.48 1.42 -1.30
N ILE A 73 17.14 1.93 -0.26
CA ILE A 73 18.45 1.41 0.17
C ILE A 73 18.25 -0.01 0.72
N ILE A 74 19.04 -0.95 0.19
CA ILE A 74 19.13 -2.32 0.69
C ILE A 74 20.46 -2.54 1.41
N THR A 75 20.47 -3.37 2.44
CA THR A 75 21.70 -3.78 3.10
C THR A 75 22.43 -4.86 2.29
N GLY A 76 23.73 -5.06 2.57
CA GLY A 76 24.48 -6.18 1.97
C GLY A 76 23.86 -7.53 2.31
N GLU A 77 23.41 -7.71 3.56
CA GLU A 77 22.72 -8.93 4.01
C GLU A 77 21.41 -9.19 3.25
N GLU A 78 20.59 -8.15 3.05
CA GLU A 78 19.36 -8.27 2.24
C GLU A 78 19.69 -8.69 0.80
N LYS A 79 20.75 -8.10 0.22
CA LYS A 79 21.18 -8.43 -1.14
C LYS A 79 21.66 -9.88 -1.26
N GLU A 80 22.45 -10.36 -0.30
CA GLU A 80 22.91 -11.76 -0.29
C GLU A 80 21.76 -12.74 -0.05
N LYS A 81 20.82 -12.40 0.85
CA LYS A 81 19.66 -13.26 1.16
C LYS A 81 18.78 -13.49 -0.06
N ILE A 82 18.40 -12.44 -0.80
CA ILE A 82 17.61 -12.62 -2.04
C ILE A 82 18.41 -13.31 -3.14
N ARG A 83 19.72 -13.03 -3.27
CA ARG A 83 20.58 -13.71 -4.24
C ARG A 83 20.65 -15.22 -3.98
N ALA A 84 20.70 -15.63 -2.71
CA ALA A 84 20.78 -17.03 -2.33
C ALA A 84 19.45 -17.78 -2.54
N ILE A 85 18.31 -17.15 -2.25
CA ILE A 85 16.99 -17.80 -2.32
C ILE A 85 16.39 -17.73 -3.74
N ASN A 86 16.39 -16.54 -4.35
CA ASN A 86 15.73 -16.30 -5.63
C ASN A 86 16.51 -15.27 -6.48
N PRO A 87 17.58 -15.71 -7.17
CA PRO A 87 18.42 -14.82 -7.99
C PRO A 87 17.67 -14.21 -9.19
N GLU A 88 16.67 -14.91 -9.75
CA GLU A 88 15.85 -14.38 -10.84
C GLU A 88 14.98 -13.21 -10.37
N LYS A 89 14.35 -13.32 -9.19
CA LYS A 89 13.58 -12.21 -8.63
C LYS A 89 14.45 -11.00 -8.32
N LEU A 90 15.68 -11.22 -7.84
CA LEU A 90 16.66 -10.14 -7.68
C LEU A 90 16.94 -9.45 -9.03
N ARG A 91 17.22 -10.23 -10.09
CA ARG A 91 17.49 -9.72 -11.43
C ARG A 91 16.33 -8.86 -11.95
N LYS A 92 15.09 -9.37 -11.83
CA LYS A 92 13.87 -8.63 -12.22
C LYS A 92 13.71 -7.34 -11.43
N ALA A 93 13.92 -7.37 -10.11
CA ALA A 93 13.82 -6.18 -9.27
C ALA A 93 14.87 -5.11 -9.62
N GLU A 94 16.11 -5.50 -9.89
CA GLU A 94 17.17 -4.59 -10.34
C GLU A 94 16.85 -3.97 -11.72
N GLU A 95 16.28 -4.75 -12.63
CA GLU A 95 15.84 -4.28 -13.95
C GLU A 95 14.68 -3.26 -13.81
N VAL A 96 13.67 -3.59 -13.02
CA VAL A 96 12.55 -2.68 -12.73
C VAL A 96 13.03 -1.38 -12.08
N ASN A 97 14.03 -1.42 -11.19
CA ASN A 97 14.57 -0.19 -10.61
C ASN A 97 15.23 0.72 -11.66
N LYS A 98 15.87 0.15 -12.70
CA LYS A 98 16.38 0.95 -13.83
C LYS A 98 15.23 1.63 -14.59
N GLN A 99 14.17 0.88 -14.89
CA GLN A 99 12.97 1.45 -15.52
C GLN A 99 12.32 2.52 -14.66
N ARG A 100 12.24 2.33 -13.34
CA ARG A 100 11.77 3.34 -12.40
C ARG A 100 12.53 4.66 -12.56
N GLN A 101 13.86 4.60 -12.66
CA GLN A 101 14.68 5.81 -12.84
C GLN A 101 14.36 6.53 -14.14
N GLU A 102 14.13 5.79 -15.23
CA GLU A 102 13.71 6.34 -16.53
C GLU A 102 12.31 6.97 -16.47
N ILE A 103 11.36 6.31 -15.81
CA ILE A 103 10.01 6.83 -15.55
C ILE A 103 10.11 8.13 -14.75
N GLY A 104 10.89 8.14 -13.67
CA GLY A 104 11.12 9.33 -12.87
C GLY A 104 11.74 10.48 -13.66
N GLN A 105 12.64 10.19 -14.60
CA GLN A 105 13.21 11.21 -15.49
C GLN A 105 12.16 11.78 -16.46
N ARG A 106 11.34 10.92 -17.06
CA ARG A 106 10.22 11.36 -17.91
C ARG A 106 9.22 12.23 -17.14
N LEU A 107 8.89 11.85 -15.91
CA LEU A 107 8.01 12.63 -15.05
C LEU A 107 8.58 13.98 -14.64
N ARG A 108 9.90 14.07 -14.39
CA ARG A 108 10.57 15.36 -14.15
C ARG A 108 10.55 16.29 -15.35
N ASN A 109 10.56 15.71 -16.55
CA ASN A 109 10.57 16.46 -17.82
C ASN A 109 9.16 16.81 -18.32
N ALA A 110 8.11 16.26 -17.72
CA ALA A 110 6.73 16.55 -18.09
C ALA A 110 6.39 18.02 -17.83
N LYS A 111 5.87 18.71 -18.85
CA LYS A 111 5.55 20.13 -18.81
C LYS A 111 4.20 20.42 -18.15
N THR A 112 3.28 19.46 -18.22
CA THR A 112 1.94 19.59 -17.68
C THR A 112 1.56 18.41 -16.79
N ARG A 113 0.52 18.60 -15.99
CA ARG A 113 -0.03 17.55 -15.13
C ARG A 113 -0.65 16.43 -15.97
N GLU A 114 -1.25 16.77 -17.10
CA GLU A 114 -1.87 15.84 -18.05
C GLU A 114 -0.81 14.97 -18.72
N GLU A 115 0.35 15.54 -19.07
CA GLU A 115 1.48 14.79 -19.61
C GLU A 115 2.01 13.79 -18.57
N ALA A 116 2.22 14.23 -17.33
CA ALA A 116 2.64 13.35 -16.25
C ALA A 116 1.62 12.23 -15.95
N GLN A 117 0.33 12.56 -15.95
CA GLN A 117 -0.74 11.57 -15.79
C GLN A 117 -0.72 10.55 -16.92
N THR A 118 -0.51 10.99 -18.16
CA THR A 118 -0.42 10.10 -19.33
C THR A 118 0.75 9.15 -19.20
N ILE A 119 1.93 9.65 -18.79
CA ILE A 119 3.11 8.81 -18.51
C ILE A 119 2.76 7.75 -17.46
N ILE A 120 2.22 8.14 -16.30
CA ILE A 120 1.88 7.22 -15.22
C ILE A 120 0.87 6.16 -15.69
N SER A 121 -0.20 6.58 -16.37
CA SER A 121 -1.25 5.67 -16.85
C SER A 121 -0.71 4.67 -17.87
N ASN A 122 0.16 5.10 -18.78
CA ASN A 122 0.77 4.22 -19.78
C ASN A 122 1.65 3.16 -19.10
N GLU A 123 2.48 3.55 -18.14
CA GLU A 123 3.36 2.60 -17.45
C GLU A 123 2.58 1.60 -16.58
N LYS A 124 1.50 2.05 -15.92
CA LYS A 124 0.59 1.12 -15.21
C LYS A 124 -0.07 0.13 -16.15
N SER A 125 -0.51 0.59 -17.32
CA SER A 125 -1.12 -0.28 -18.33
C SER A 125 -0.11 -1.28 -18.88
N SER A 126 1.14 -0.87 -19.11
CA SER A 126 2.23 -1.76 -19.48
C SER A 126 2.50 -2.82 -18.42
N ALA A 127 2.52 -2.45 -17.14
CA ALA A 127 2.69 -3.38 -16.03
C ALA A 127 1.57 -4.44 -16.00
N ILE A 128 0.30 -4.02 -16.13
CA ILE A 128 -0.86 -4.92 -16.20
C ILE A 128 -0.75 -5.86 -17.41
N ALA A 129 -0.38 -5.33 -18.58
CA ALA A 129 -0.19 -6.15 -19.78
C ALA A 129 0.92 -7.21 -19.63
N ILE A 130 1.95 -6.95 -18.81
CA ILE A 130 2.99 -7.94 -18.49
C ILE A 130 2.44 -9.05 -17.59
N ILE A 131 1.62 -8.68 -16.60
CA ILE A 131 0.91 -9.64 -15.73
C ILE A 131 0.03 -10.55 -16.59
N ASP A 132 -0.77 -9.98 -17.49
CA ASP A 132 -1.70 -10.72 -18.35
C ASP A 132 -0.97 -11.65 -19.34
N LYS A 133 0.29 -11.33 -19.68
CA LYS A 133 1.16 -12.17 -20.52
C LYS A 133 1.88 -13.29 -19.75
N GLY A 134 1.69 -13.37 -18.44
CA GLY A 134 2.17 -14.46 -17.60
C GLY A 134 3.42 -14.15 -16.76
N ASP A 135 3.98 -12.94 -16.81
CA ASP A 135 5.06 -12.53 -15.90
C ASP A 135 4.50 -11.64 -14.77
N ALA A 136 3.68 -12.25 -13.92
CA ALA A 136 3.05 -11.56 -12.79
C ALA A 136 4.08 -10.91 -11.86
N GLU A 137 5.18 -11.60 -11.57
CA GLU A 137 6.22 -11.10 -10.67
C GLU A 137 6.87 -9.81 -11.19
N TYR A 138 7.23 -9.78 -12.49
CA TYR A 138 7.80 -8.57 -13.08
C TYR A 138 6.78 -7.44 -13.13
N GLY A 139 5.56 -7.74 -13.56
CA GLY A 139 4.49 -6.75 -13.68
C GLY A 139 4.11 -6.12 -12.33
N GLU A 140 4.04 -6.91 -11.26
CA GLU A 140 3.81 -6.42 -9.90
C GLU A 140 4.94 -5.51 -9.40
N LEU A 141 6.20 -5.90 -9.63
CA LEU A 141 7.35 -5.07 -9.27
C LEU A 141 7.33 -3.74 -10.04
N LEU A 142 7.00 -3.77 -11.34
CA LEU A 142 6.88 -2.56 -12.15
C LEU A 142 5.75 -1.66 -11.66
N LEU A 143 4.60 -2.24 -11.28
CA LEU A 143 3.49 -1.47 -10.72
C LEU A 143 3.88 -0.77 -9.41
N GLU A 144 4.63 -1.46 -8.55
CA GLU A 144 5.17 -0.90 -7.31
C GLU A 144 6.12 0.28 -7.60
N ALA A 145 7.02 0.12 -8.58
CA ALA A 145 7.94 1.17 -9.01
C ALA A 145 7.20 2.41 -9.59
N VAL A 146 6.20 2.20 -10.44
CA VAL A 146 5.39 3.29 -11.02
C VAL A 146 4.61 4.02 -9.93
N ASN A 147 4.03 3.29 -8.98
CA ASN A 147 3.32 3.90 -7.84
C ASN A 147 4.24 4.75 -6.97
N LYS A 148 5.49 4.33 -6.78
CA LYS A 148 6.50 5.11 -6.07
C LYS A 148 6.79 6.44 -6.78
N GLU A 149 7.10 6.41 -8.08
CA GLU A 149 7.39 7.63 -8.84
C GLU A 149 6.18 8.56 -8.96
N ALA A 150 4.97 8.01 -9.16
CA ALA A 150 3.74 8.79 -9.14
C ALA A 150 3.55 9.51 -7.80
N THR A 151 3.74 8.79 -6.69
CA THR A 151 3.64 9.36 -5.34
C THR A 151 4.66 10.47 -5.12
N ASP A 152 5.91 10.27 -5.52
CA ASP A 152 6.97 11.26 -5.39
C ASP A 152 6.71 12.50 -6.25
N TYR A 153 6.25 12.31 -7.48
CA TYR A 153 5.89 13.40 -8.39
C TYR A 153 4.80 14.28 -7.77
N TYR A 154 3.69 13.70 -7.30
CA TYR A 154 2.61 14.49 -6.72
C TYR A 154 2.99 15.14 -5.38
N LYS A 155 3.79 14.48 -4.54
CA LYS A 155 4.30 15.08 -3.30
C LYS A 155 5.17 16.31 -3.59
N LYS A 156 6.09 16.22 -4.55
CA LYS A 156 6.98 17.34 -4.93
C LYS A 156 6.20 18.52 -5.54
N ASN A 157 5.22 18.24 -6.39
CA ASN A 157 4.41 19.29 -7.02
C ASN A 157 3.42 19.95 -6.05
N ARG A 158 2.91 19.24 -5.04
CA ARG A 158 2.11 19.86 -3.96
C ARG A 158 2.88 20.89 -3.14
N ILE A 159 4.17 20.65 -2.92
CA ILE A 159 5.04 21.58 -2.16
C ILE A 159 5.37 22.84 -2.99
N GLN A 160 5.42 22.71 -4.33
CA GLN A 160 5.68 23.85 -5.22
C GLN A 160 4.47 24.80 -5.33
N SER A 161 3.23 24.29 -5.27
CA SER A 161 2.04 25.17 -5.25
C SER A 161 1.87 25.99 -3.98
N THR A 162 2.58 25.66 -2.88
CA THR A 162 2.49 26.39 -1.60
C THR A 162 3.52 27.50 -1.44
N LYS A 163 4.45 27.69 -2.39
CA LYS A 163 5.33 28.87 -2.42
C LYS A 163 4.71 29.95 -3.30
N LEU A 164 3.68 30.60 -2.78
CA LEU A 164 3.29 31.92 -3.29
C LEU A 164 4.46 32.88 -3.01
N PRO A 165 5.02 33.57 -4.02
CA PRO A 165 5.87 34.72 -3.72
C PRO A 165 4.99 35.75 -3.02
N SER A 166 5.37 36.14 -1.80
CA SER A 166 4.85 37.36 -1.18
C SER A 166 5.43 38.54 -1.96
N GLU A 167 4.90 38.80 -3.15
CA GLU A 167 5.12 40.06 -3.82
C GLU A 167 4.41 41.14 -3.02
N SER A 168 5.22 41.99 -2.42
CA SER A 168 4.83 43.26 -1.85
C SER A 168 4.20 44.13 -2.96
N VAL A 169 2.88 44.08 -3.10
CA VAL A 169 2.15 45.08 -3.88
C VAL A 169 2.11 46.38 -3.08
N LYS A 170 3.24 47.10 -3.07
CA LYS A 170 3.24 48.54 -2.81
C LYS A 170 2.53 49.21 -3.99
N GLY A 171 1.38 49.80 -3.72
CA GLY A 171 0.75 50.76 -4.62
C GLY A 171 -0.31 50.19 -5.55
N ARG A 172 -1.53 50.00 -5.03
CA ARG A 172 -2.73 50.21 -5.84
C ARG A 172 -3.67 51.14 -5.05
N PRO A 173 -4.10 52.28 -5.61
CA PRO A 173 -5.00 53.18 -4.91
C PRO A 173 -6.37 52.51 -4.71
N HIS A 174 -6.99 52.85 -3.57
CA HIS A 174 -8.28 52.34 -3.12
C HIS A 174 -9.39 52.59 -4.14
N LEU A 175 -10.11 51.53 -4.50
CA LEU A 175 -11.25 51.55 -5.43
C LEU A 175 -12.58 51.97 -4.76
N PHE A 176 -12.53 52.61 -3.58
CA PHE A 176 -13.71 52.96 -2.79
C PHE A 176 -13.95 54.46 -2.60
N ASP A 177 -13.34 55.31 -3.42
CA ASP A 177 -13.69 56.74 -3.47
C ASP A 177 -14.73 57.03 -4.57
N ILE A 178 -15.92 56.46 -4.43
CA ILE A 178 -17.11 56.96 -5.11
C ILE A 178 -17.98 57.62 -4.06
N LYS A 179 -17.87 58.95 -3.93
CA LYS A 179 -18.86 59.76 -3.22
C LYS A 179 -20.12 59.82 -4.08
N LEU A 180 -21.24 59.38 -3.52
CA LEU A 180 -22.59 59.81 -3.93
C LEU A 180 -22.85 61.23 -3.46
#